data_AF-A0A8J9YVK4-F1
#
_entry.id   AF-A0A8J9YVK4-F1
#
_cell.length_a   1.000
_cell.length_b   1.000
_cell.length_c   1.000
_cell.angle_alpha   90.00
_cell.angle_beta   90.00
_cell.angle_gamma   90.00
#
_symmetry.space_group_name_H-M   'P 1'
#
loop_
_entity.id
_entity.type
_entity.pdbx_description
1 polymer ?
#
loop_
_entity_poly.entity_id
_entity_poly.type
_entity_poly.pdbx_seq_one_letter_code
_entity_poly.pdbx_strand_id
1 'polypeptide(L)'
;MAAPTVLRSNATLVGHSVVPLITKSSDPSPPDELLARIEAEVPLRRYDADEILERIGTLTCEPPEALLRMTGLDTKDKESAARLAHFTIRAANEIQDGQDVSKEEAAVAAAQQLSTTEPVNPNDKRPPPTSKS
;
A
#
# COMPACT_ATOMS: atom_id res chain seq x y z
N MET A 1 3.42 -8.87 -27.62
CA MET A 1 4.02 -9.40 -26.38
C MET A 1 3.30 -8.75 -25.21
N ALA A 2 2.92 -9.51 -24.18
CA ALA A 2 2.29 -8.94 -22.99
C ALA A 2 3.36 -8.20 -22.16
N ALA A 3 3.04 -6.99 -21.69
CA ALA A 3 3.92 -6.26 -20.80
C ALA A 3 3.77 -6.78 -19.36
N PRO A 4 4.84 -6.81 -18.56
CA PRO A 4 4.76 -7.19 -17.16
C PRO A 4 3.94 -6.17 -16.38
N THR A 5 3.11 -6.67 -15.45
CA THR A 5 2.31 -5.83 -14.55
C THR A 5 3.23 -5.05 -13.62
N VAL A 6 3.06 -3.73 -13.52
CA VAL A 6 3.81 -2.89 -12.58
C VAL A 6 2.91 -2.50 -11.41
N LEU A 7 3.44 -2.50 -10.19
CA LEU A 7 2.71 -2.05 -8.99
C LEU A 7 2.24 -0.59 -9.16
N ARG A 8 0.93 -0.34 -9.01
CA ARG A 8 0.39 1.02 -9.06
C ARG A 8 0.78 1.79 -7.80
N SER A 9 1.01 3.09 -7.92
CA SER A 9 1.47 3.93 -6.80
C SER A 9 0.48 4.01 -5.63
N ASN A 10 -0.80 3.77 -5.89
CA ASN A 10 -1.88 3.75 -4.89
C ASN A 10 -2.37 2.33 -4.55
N ALA A 11 -1.72 1.29 -5.08
CA ALA A 11 -2.10 -0.09 -4.79
C ALA A 11 -1.62 -0.48 -3.39
N THR A 12 -2.53 -1.05 -2.60
CA THR A 12 -2.27 -1.55 -1.26
C THR A 12 -3.18 -2.73 -0.95
N LEU A 13 -2.70 -3.66 -0.13
CA LEU A 13 -3.47 -4.76 0.43
C LEU A 13 -3.74 -4.58 1.94
N VAL A 14 -3.32 -3.45 2.51
CA VAL A 14 -3.52 -3.15 3.93
C VAL A 14 -5.01 -3.12 4.26
N GLY A 15 -5.43 -3.95 5.23
CA GLY A 15 -6.84 -4.08 5.62
C GLY A 15 -7.68 -4.95 4.69
N HIS A 16 -7.10 -5.51 3.63
CA HIS A 16 -7.74 -6.48 2.74
C HIS A 16 -7.33 -7.91 3.08
N SER A 17 -8.21 -8.87 2.79
CA SER A 17 -7.91 -10.29 3.04
C SER A 17 -6.78 -10.77 2.10
N VAL A 18 -5.77 -11.41 2.68
CA VAL A 18 -4.66 -12.06 1.95
C VAL A 18 -4.99 -13.48 1.49
N VAL A 19 -6.14 -14.03 1.88
CA VAL A 19 -6.59 -15.38 1.48
C VAL A 19 -6.63 -15.59 -0.05
N PRO A 20 -7.06 -14.62 -0.88
CA PRO A 20 -7.02 -14.75 -2.34
C PRO A 20 -5.59 -14.91 -2.90
N LEU A 21 -4.54 -14.53 -2.16
CA LEU A 21 -3.15 -14.79 -2.58
C LEU A 21 -2.83 -16.28 -2.52
N ILE A 22 -3.42 -17.00 -1.56
CA ILE A 22 -3.21 -18.45 -1.38
C ILE A 22 -3.77 -19.20 -2.59
N THR A 23 -4.98 -18.88 -3.03
CA THR A 23 -5.59 -19.56 -4.17
C THR A 23 -4.81 -19.31 -5.46
N LYS A 24 -4.35 -18.08 -5.68
CA LYS A 24 -3.55 -17.72 -6.86
C LYS A 24 -2.13 -18.30 -6.81
N SER A 25 -1.55 -18.51 -5.63
CA SER A 25 -0.21 -19.07 -5.49
C SER A 25 -0.06 -20.51 -6.03
N SER A 26 -1.19 -21.20 -6.27
CA SER A 26 -1.21 -22.52 -6.92
C SER A 26 -1.06 -22.44 -8.44
N ASP A 27 -1.28 -21.28 -9.06
CA ASP A 27 -1.12 -21.08 -10.51
C ASP A 27 0.35 -21.22 -10.91
N PRO A 28 0.66 -21.79 -12.09
CA PRO A 28 2.04 -21.91 -12.56
C PRO A 28 2.73 -20.55 -12.56
N SER A 29 3.98 -20.53 -12.09
CA SER A 29 4.78 -19.31 -12.09
C SER A 29 4.95 -18.82 -13.53
N PRO A 30 4.63 -17.55 -13.84
CA PRO A 30 4.85 -17.03 -15.17
C PRO A 30 6.36 -16.94 -15.47
N PRO A 31 6.76 -16.94 -16.75
CA PRO A 31 8.16 -16.73 -17.11
C PRO A 31 8.65 -15.38 -16.58
N ASP A 32 9.95 -15.27 -16.33
CA ASP A 32 10.57 -14.11 -15.67
C ASP A 32 10.28 -12.77 -16.37
N GLU A 33 10.15 -12.78 -17.69
CA GLU A 33 9.79 -11.59 -18.49
C GLU A 33 8.38 -11.05 -18.19
N LEU A 34 7.49 -11.91 -17.72
CA LEU A 34 6.09 -11.62 -17.38
C LEU A 34 5.86 -11.52 -15.87
N LEU A 35 6.89 -11.70 -15.04
CA LEU A 35 6.78 -11.44 -13.62
C LEU A 35 6.40 -9.98 -13.39
N ALA A 36 5.55 -9.76 -12.38
CA ALA A 36 5.14 -8.41 -12.04
C ALA A 36 6.35 -7.67 -11.46
N ARG A 37 6.37 -6.35 -11.60
CA ARG A 37 7.48 -5.51 -11.15
C ARG A 37 7.01 -4.55 -10.08
N ILE A 38 7.86 -4.33 -9.09
CA ILE A 38 7.62 -3.28 -8.10
C ILE A 38 7.85 -1.91 -8.75
N GLU A 39 8.91 -1.80 -9.56
CA GLU A 39 9.25 -0.61 -10.32
C GLU A 39 9.37 -0.98 -11.80
N ALA A 40 8.84 -0.14 -12.70
CA ALA A 40 8.72 -0.48 -14.13
C ALA A 40 10.03 -0.97 -14.77
N GLU A 41 11.15 -0.35 -14.40
CA GLU A 41 12.48 -0.61 -14.99
C GLU A 41 13.28 -1.71 -14.28
N VAL A 42 12.79 -2.23 -13.14
CA VAL A 42 13.57 -3.15 -12.29
C VAL A 42 12.85 -4.51 -12.20
N PRO A 43 13.36 -5.55 -12.91
CA PRO A 43 12.86 -6.92 -12.76
C PRO A 43 13.06 -7.46 -11.34
N LEU A 44 12.15 -8.32 -10.87
CA LEU A 44 12.22 -8.92 -9.52
C LEU A 44 13.54 -9.64 -9.26
N ARG A 45 14.10 -10.31 -10.26
CA ARG A 45 15.40 -11.01 -10.15
C ARG A 45 16.58 -10.12 -9.72
N ARG A 46 16.48 -8.79 -9.91
CA ARG A 46 17.54 -7.83 -9.51
C ARG A 46 17.51 -7.48 -8.03
N TYR A 47 16.39 -7.71 -7.36
CA TYR A 47 16.27 -7.58 -5.91
C TYR A 47 16.73 -8.85 -5.23
N ASP A 48 17.18 -8.74 -4.00
CA ASP A 48 17.40 -9.89 -3.13
C ASP A 48 16.07 -10.40 -2.55
N ALA A 49 16.05 -11.65 -2.10
CA ALA A 49 14.83 -12.25 -1.55
C ALA A 49 14.29 -11.43 -0.37
N ASP A 50 15.16 -10.99 0.53
CA ASP A 50 14.78 -10.19 1.69
C ASP A 50 14.18 -8.83 1.30
N GLU A 51 14.75 -8.16 0.30
CA GLU A 51 14.23 -6.88 -0.21
C GLU A 51 12.84 -7.04 -0.83
N ILE A 52 12.62 -8.14 -1.56
CA ILE A 52 11.30 -8.48 -2.11
C ILE A 52 10.32 -8.67 -0.96
N LEU A 53 10.68 -9.49 0.04
CA LEU A 53 9.81 -9.82 1.16
C LEU A 53 9.49 -8.61 2.04
N GLU A 54 10.44 -7.70 2.28
CA GLU A 54 10.22 -6.46 3.01
C GLU A 54 9.20 -5.55 2.29
N ARG A 55 9.36 -5.39 0.97
CA ARG A 55 8.43 -4.59 0.16
C ARG A 55 7.04 -5.22 0.12
N ILE A 56 6.95 -6.55 0.05
CA ILE A 56 5.68 -7.28 0.13
C ILE A 56 5.04 -7.14 1.52
N GLY A 57 5.80 -7.27 2.59
CA GLY A 57 5.29 -7.08 3.96
C GLY A 57 4.75 -5.68 4.19
N THR A 58 5.38 -4.66 3.59
CA THR A 58 4.87 -3.28 3.59
C THR A 58 3.55 -3.16 2.81
N LEU A 59 3.45 -3.84 1.66
CA LEU A 59 2.28 -3.79 0.79
C LEU A 59 1.04 -4.46 1.42
N THR A 60 1.24 -5.50 2.22
CA THR A 60 0.15 -6.26 2.88
C THR A 60 -0.06 -5.91 4.36
N CYS A 61 0.92 -5.27 5.01
CA CYS A 61 1.01 -5.14 6.48
C CYS A 61 1.01 -6.50 7.20
N GLU A 62 1.49 -7.56 6.54
CA GLU A 62 1.56 -8.92 7.06
C GLU A 62 3.01 -9.42 7.06
N PRO A 63 3.41 -10.29 8.01
CA PRO A 63 4.75 -10.84 8.02
C PRO A 63 4.97 -11.73 6.78
N PRO A 64 5.99 -11.46 5.95
CA PRO A 64 6.18 -12.13 4.67
C PRO A 64 6.42 -13.64 4.81
N GLU A 65 7.05 -14.08 5.90
CA GLU A 65 7.25 -15.50 6.21
C GLU A 65 5.92 -16.24 6.42
N ALA A 66 4.92 -15.58 7.03
CA ALA A 66 3.60 -16.16 7.20
C ALA A 66 2.89 -16.30 5.85
N LEU A 67 3.02 -15.28 4.99
CA LEU A 67 2.48 -15.33 3.63
C LEU A 67 3.08 -16.49 2.81
N LEU A 68 4.42 -16.66 2.84
CA LEU A 68 5.08 -17.78 2.17
C LEU A 68 4.57 -19.13 2.67
N ARG A 69 4.48 -19.31 3.99
CA ARG A 69 3.93 -20.53 4.60
C ARG A 69 2.48 -20.78 4.20
N MET A 70 1.65 -19.75 4.16
CA MET A 70 0.25 -19.86 3.77
C MET A 70 0.09 -20.24 2.29
N THR A 71 0.98 -19.78 1.43
CA THR A 71 1.04 -20.16 0.01
C THR A 71 1.71 -21.51 -0.25
N GLY A 72 2.30 -22.14 0.77
CA GLY A 72 3.08 -23.38 0.62
C GLY A 72 4.40 -23.20 -0.15
N LEU A 73 4.88 -21.95 -0.28
CA LEU A 73 6.14 -21.63 -0.95
C LEU A 73 7.32 -21.77 0.01
N ASP A 74 8.51 -22.03 -0.53
CA ASP A 74 9.71 -22.17 0.30
C ASP A 74 10.17 -20.79 0.79
N THR A 75 10.30 -20.67 2.11
CA THR A 75 10.75 -19.46 2.80
C THR A 75 12.19 -19.04 2.50
N LYS A 76 13.02 -19.95 1.97
CA LYS A 76 14.46 -19.71 1.74
C LYS A 76 14.82 -19.54 0.27
N ASP A 77 13.82 -19.64 -0.61
CA ASP A 77 14.03 -19.64 -2.04
C ASP A 77 13.67 -18.29 -2.66
N LYS A 78 14.59 -17.79 -3.50
CA LYS A 78 14.42 -16.50 -4.17
C LYS A 78 13.29 -16.54 -5.18
N GLU A 79 13.08 -17.66 -5.84
CA GLU A 79 11.98 -17.83 -6.81
C GLU A 79 10.63 -17.79 -6.10
N SER A 80 10.53 -18.40 -4.92
CA SER A 80 9.37 -18.34 -4.03
C SER A 80 9.04 -16.90 -3.59
N ALA A 81 10.05 -16.09 -3.23
CA ALA A 81 9.85 -14.67 -2.92
C ALA A 81 9.35 -13.88 -4.16
N ALA A 82 9.95 -14.10 -5.32
CA ALA A 82 9.53 -13.45 -6.57
C ALA A 82 8.11 -13.84 -6.99
N ARG A 83 7.74 -15.11 -6.78
CA ARG A 83 6.40 -15.64 -7.06
C ARG A 83 5.36 -15.05 -6.12
N LEU A 84 5.65 -15.00 -4.82
CA LEU A 84 4.79 -14.32 -3.86
C LEU A 84 4.59 -12.85 -4.26
N ALA A 85 5.66 -12.15 -4.63
CA ALA A 85 5.59 -10.77 -5.07
C ALA A 85 4.73 -10.59 -6.32
N HIS A 86 4.83 -11.49 -7.30
CA HIS A 86 3.99 -11.45 -8.49
C HIS A 86 2.50 -11.47 -8.14
N PHE A 87 2.07 -12.41 -7.31
CA PHE A 87 0.65 -12.53 -6.94
C PHE A 87 0.17 -11.38 -6.06
N THR A 88 1.01 -10.92 -5.13
CA THR A 88 0.68 -9.79 -4.26
C THR A 88 0.53 -8.50 -5.07
N ILE A 89 1.45 -8.19 -5.98
CA ILE A 89 1.35 -6.99 -6.84
C ILE A 89 0.09 -7.05 -7.70
N ARG A 90 -0.19 -8.22 -8.29
CA ARG A 90 -1.39 -8.39 -9.11
C ARG A 90 -2.66 -8.20 -8.29
N ALA A 91 -2.75 -8.79 -7.10
CA ALA A 91 -3.90 -8.63 -6.22
C ALA A 91 -4.07 -7.18 -5.73
N ALA A 92 -2.98 -6.53 -5.31
CA ALA A 92 -3.01 -5.12 -4.92
C ALA A 92 -3.49 -4.23 -6.08
N ASN A 93 -3.08 -4.54 -7.31
CA ASN A 93 -3.54 -3.84 -8.50
C ASN A 93 -4.99 -4.18 -8.90
N GLU A 94 -5.58 -5.28 -8.44
CA GLU A 94 -6.99 -5.60 -8.71
C GLU A 94 -7.94 -4.89 -7.73
N ILE A 95 -7.44 -4.42 -6.59
CA ILE A 95 -8.21 -3.62 -5.65
C ILE A 95 -8.51 -2.25 -6.28
N GLN A 96 -9.81 -1.99 -6.49
CA GLN A 96 -10.31 -0.76 -7.11
C GLN A 96 -10.48 0.40 -6.13
N ASP A 97 -10.16 0.22 -4.83
CA ASP A 97 -10.37 1.24 -3.78
C ASP A 97 -9.42 2.44 -3.84
N GLY A 98 -8.38 2.41 -4.68
CA GLY A 98 -7.54 3.57 -4.91
C GLY A 98 -8.17 4.52 -5.92
N GLN A 99 -8.92 5.53 -5.47
CA GLN A 99 -9.07 6.73 -6.28
C GLN A 99 -7.68 7.17 -6.74
N ASP A 100 -7.57 7.48 -8.02
CA ASP A 100 -6.40 8.11 -8.61
C ASP A 100 -6.34 9.53 -8.01
N VAL A 101 -5.76 9.68 -6.81
CA VAL A 101 -5.38 10.99 -6.28
C VAL A 101 -4.16 11.42 -7.08
N SER A 102 -4.41 11.80 -8.32
CA SER A 102 -3.51 12.61 -9.11
C SER A 102 -3.02 13.75 -8.21
N LYS A 103 -1.70 13.85 -8.10
CA LYS A 103 -0.97 14.72 -7.16
C LYS A 103 -1.27 16.22 -7.31
N GLU A 104 -2.12 16.64 -8.24
CA GLU A 104 -2.51 18.04 -8.42
C GLU A 104 -3.54 18.55 -7.40
N GLU A 105 -4.40 17.72 -6.80
CA GLU A 105 -5.58 18.25 -6.07
C GLU A 105 -5.42 18.37 -4.54
N ALA A 106 -4.40 17.75 -3.94
CA ALA A 106 -4.14 17.88 -2.50
C ALA A 106 -3.54 19.25 -2.12
N ALA A 107 -2.97 20.00 -3.07
CA ALA A 107 -2.41 21.32 -2.82
C ALA A 107 -3.48 22.43 -2.71
N VAL A 108 -4.68 22.22 -3.26
CA VAL A 108 -5.73 23.26 -3.32
C VAL A 108 -6.67 23.21 -2.11
N ALA A 109 -6.78 22.06 -1.44
CA ALA A 109 -7.64 21.91 -0.26
C ALA A 109 -7.01 22.50 1.03
N ALA A 110 -5.68 22.51 1.16
CA ALA A 110 -5.01 23.03 2.35
C ALA A 110 -4.88 24.57 2.39
N ALA A 111 -5.03 25.25 1.24
CA ALA A 111 -4.87 26.71 1.16
C ALA A 111 -6.14 27.50 1.51
N GLN A 112 -7.33 26.87 1.55
CA GLN A 112 -8.60 27.57 1.76
C GLN A 112 -9.05 27.64 3.22
N GLN A 113 -8.33 27.02 4.17
CA GLN A 113 -8.67 27.05 5.60
C GLN A 113 -7.89 28.09 6.42
N LEU A 114 -7.01 28.90 5.81
CA LEU A 114 -6.17 29.88 6.52
C LEU A 114 -6.57 31.35 6.31
N SER A 115 -7.77 31.64 5.80
CA SER A 115 -8.22 33.02 5.53
C SER A 115 -9.63 33.29 6.05
N THR A 116 -9.81 33.32 7.37
CA THR A 116 -10.96 33.93 8.10
C THR A 116 -10.48 34.10 9.56
N THR A 117 -9.81 35.22 9.90
CA THR A 117 -10.29 36.34 10.77
C THR A 117 -10.64 35.88 12.21
N GLU A 118 -10.09 36.38 13.33
CA GLU A 118 -9.74 37.74 13.78
C GLU A 118 -8.74 37.71 14.98
N PRO A 119 -8.04 38.81 15.34
CA PRO A 119 -7.25 38.90 16.56
C PRO A 119 -8.12 39.23 17.80
N VAL A 120 -8.24 38.30 18.75
CA VAL A 120 -8.89 38.56 20.05
C VAL A 120 -7.98 39.39 20.97
N ASN A 121 -8.49 40.54 21.40
CA ASN A 121 -7.91 41.48 22.36
C ASN A 121 -8.09 40.93 23.80
N PRO A 122 -7.04 40.86 24.65
CA PRO A 122 -7.07 40.11 25.91
C PRO A 122 -7.69 40.83 27.12
N ASN A 123 -8.56 41.82 26.95
CA ASN A 123 -9.03 42.64 28.08
C ASN A 123 -10.56 42.71 28.16
N ASP A 124 -11.21 41.60 28.52
CA ASP A 124 -12.60 41.66 29.01
C ASP A 124 -12.80 40.73 30.21
N LYS A 125 -13.08 41.36 31.37
CA LYS A 125 -13.25 40.71 32.67
C LYS A 125 -14.61 40.00 32.72
N ARG A 126 -14.61 38.68 32.95
CA ARG A 126 -15.81 37.93 33.36
C ARG A 126 -16.31 38.41 34.73
N PRO A 127 -17.61 38.77 34.91
CA PRO A 127 -18.23 38.74 36.23
C PRO A 127 -18.67 37.30 36.58
N PRO A 128 -18.74 36.92 37.87
CA PRO A 128 -19.10 35.57 38.29
C PRO A 128 -20.61 35.31 38.18
N PRO A 129 -21.03 34.03 38.03
CA PRO A 129 -22.45 33.67 37.93
C PRO A 129 -23.16 33.82 39.28
N THR A 130 -24.32 34.48 39.28
CA THR A 130 -25.22 34.59 40.43
C THR A 130 -26.02 33.30 40.61
N SER A 131 -25.93 32.69 41.79
CA SER A 131 -26.85 31.65 42.28
C SER A 131 -28.26 32.19 42.49
N LYS A 132 -29.27 31.43 42.06
CA LYS A 132 -30.65 31.26 42.58
C LYS A 132 -31.46 30.48 41.52
N SER A 133 -32.33 29.52 41.82
CA SER A 133 -33.04 29.17 43.06
C SER A 133 -33.37 27.67 43.05
#